data_AF-A0A428VX87-F1
#
_entry.id   AF-A0A428VX87-F1
#
_cell.length_a   1.000
_cell.length_b   1.000
_cell.length_c   1.000
_cell.angle_alpha   90.00
_cell.angle_beta   90.00
_cell.angle_gamma   90.00
#
_symmetry.space_group_name_H-M   'P 1'
#
loop_
_entity.id
_entity.type
_entity.pdbx_description
1 polymer ?
#
loop_
_entity_poly.entity_id
_entity_poly.type
_entity_poly.pdbx_seq_one_letter_code
_entity_poly.pdbx_strand_id
1 'polypeptide(L)'
;EERFHHGDDVCIVCTSTLELGIDVGDLDRVLQAEAPDTVSSFLQRMGRTGRRTGQAANTTFFCETTDGVVQAIALVELAKAGWVESVQVEDRCWPVLIHQLLAMSLASDGITAVTAWEHLSHVPDFRGIRQAEFERLISWMLRDDALRIAGGRLVLGPKTERRFGRKNFMDLYAVFSSPQTYTVQTVGGQALGSLNQAFVDRLVDGVSSFLLSGRAWAVLV
;
A
#
# COMPACT_ATOMS: atom_id res chain seq x y z
N GLU A 1 -0.53 -6.38 -21.25
CA GLU A 1 -1.85 -5.73 -21.33
C GLU A 1 -2.43 -5.80 -22.74
N GLU A 2 -1.69 -5.45 -23.80
CA GLU A 2 -2.22 -5.54 -25.18
C GLU A 2 -2.66 -6.94 -25.65
N ARG A 3 -1.94 -8.01 -25.25
CA ARG A 3 -2.36 -9.40 -25.54
C ARG A 3 -3.62 -9.83 -24.79
N PHE A 4 -4.06 -9.11 -23.75
CA PHE A 4 -5.26 -9.43 -22.96
C PHE A 4 -6.52 -8.86 -23.57
N HIS A 5 -6.44 -7.66 -24.13
CA HIS A 5 -7.58 -7.05 -24.83
C HIS A 5 -7.91 -7.75 -26.17
N HIS A 6 -6.96 -8.50 -26.73
CA HIS A 6 -7.05 -9.04 -28.09
C HIS A 6 -6.70 -10.54 -28.22
N GLY A 7 -6.41 -11.24 -27.12
CA GLY A 7 -6.05 -12.66 -27.13
C GLY A 7 -7.24 -13.54 -26.75
N ASP A 8 -7.50 -14.59 -27.53
CA ASP A 8 -8.65 -15.49 -27.34
C ASP A 8 -8.40 -16.57 -26.26
N ASP A 9 -7.15 -16.80 -25.82
CA ASP A 9 -6.79 -17.80 -24.80
C ASP A 9 -5.70 -17.26 -23.86
N VAL A 10 -6.09 -16.74 -22.69
CA VAL A 10 -5.15 -16.14 -21.73
C VAL A 10 -5.38 -16.68 -20.32
N CYS A 11 -4.31 -17.20 -19.71
CA CYS A 11 -4.27 -17.62 -18.30
C CYS A 11 -3.24 -16.76 -17.55
N ILE A 12 -3.60 -16.31 -16.35
CA ILE A 12 -2.78 -15.42 -15.53
C ILE A 12 -2.60 -16.01 -14.15
N VAL A 13 -1.36 -16.05 -13.70
CA VAL A 13 -1.01 -16.36 -12.31
C VAL A 13 -0.56 -15.06 -11.67
N CYS A 14 -1.22 -14.67 -10.59
CA CYS A 14 -0.97 -13.41 -9.89
C CYS A 14 -1.05 -13.57 -8.38
N THR A 15 -0.49 -12.61 -7.66
CA THR A 15 -0.75 -12.41 -6.23
C THR A 15 -1.89 -11.40 -6.06
N SER A 16 -2.06 -10.81 -4.87
CA SER A 16 -3.06 -9.75 -4.62
C SER A 16 -2.91 -8.51 -5.49
N THR A 17 -1.86 -8.39 -6.30
CA THR A 17 -1.63 -7.26 -7.21
C THR A 17 -2.72 -7.09 -8.28
N LEU A 18 -3.48 -8.15 -8.63
CA LEU A 18 -4.61 -8.05 -9.56
C LEU A 18 -5.97 -7.86 -8.89
N GLU A 19 -5.99 -7.76 -7.56
CA GLU A 19 -7.20 -7.47 -6.81
C GLU A 19 -7.68 -6.03 -7.08
N LEU A 20 -6.74 -5.08 -7.06
CA LEU A 20 -7.03 -3.66 -7.20
C LEU A 20 -6.80 -3.14 -8.63
N GLY A 21 -7.86 -2.53 -9.18
CA GLY A 21 -7.76 -1.42 -10.12
C GLY A 21 -7.32 -1.68 -11.56
N ILE A 22 -6.61 -2.75 -11.88
CA ILE A 22 -6.23 -2.98 -13.28
C ILE A 22 -7.34 -3.69 -14.05
N ASP A 23 -7.68 -3.16 -15.23
CA ASP A 23 -8.70 -3.72 -16.10
C ASP A 23 -8.06 -4.79 -17.00
N VAL A 24 -8.06 -6.03 -16.52
CA VAL A 24 -7.46 -7.17 -17.23
C VAL A 24 -8.40 -7.75 -18.31
N GLY A 25 -9.51 -7.05 -18.58
CA GLY A 25 -10.61 -7.57 -19.39
C GLY A 25 -11.58 -8.42 -18.58
N ASP A 26 -12.48 -9.11 -19.29
CA ASP A 26 -13.49 -10.00 -18.69
C ASP A 26 -12.99 -11.44 -18.70
N LEU A 27 -12.82 -12.02 -17.52
CA LEU A 27 -12.35 -13.40 -17.35
C LEU A 27 -13.54 -14.36 -17.24
N ASP A 28 -13.46 -15.55 -17.82
CA ASP A 28 -14.52 -16.53 -17.65
C ASP A 28 -14.48 -17.20 -16.26
N ARG A 29 -13.30 -17.28 -15.63
CA ARG A 29 -13.04 -18.02 -14.39
C ARG A 29 -11.94 -17.38 -13.55
N VAL A 30 -12.11 -17.42 -12.23
CA VAL A 30 -11.04 -17.18 -11.25
C VAL A 30 -10.77 -18.46 -10.49
N LEU A 31 -9.50 -18.88 -10.48
CA LEU A 31 -9.02 -20.03 -9.73
C LEU A 31 -8.15 -19.51 -8.59
N GLN A 32 -8.57 -19.76 -7.36
CA GLN A 32 -7.96 -19.20 -6.16
C GLN A 32 -7.27 -20.32 -5.37
N ALA A 33 -5.96 -20.21 -5.20
CA ALA A 33 -5.25 -21.01 -4.19
C ALA A 33 -5.58 -20.43 -2.80
N GLU A 34 -6.16 -21.28 -1.95
CA GLU A 34 -6.77 -20.93 -0.65
C GLU A 34 -7.91 -19.91 -0.73
N ALA A 35 -8.65 -19.76 0.37
CA ALA A 35 -9.63 -18.70 0.51
C ALA A 35 -8.93 -17.36 0.85
N PRO A 36 -9.38 -16.20 0.33
CA PRO A 36 -8.87 -14.90 0.79
C PRO A 36 -9.28 -14.62 2.24
N ASP A 37 -8.63 -13.66 2.87
CA ASP A 37 -8.88 -13.34 4.29
C ASP A 37 -10.17 -12.52 4.51
N THR A 38 -10.65 -11.82 3.48
CA THR A 38 -11.80 -10.91 3.58
C THR A 38 -12.85 -11.15 2.50
N VAL A 39 -14.10 -10.78 2.82
CA VAL A 39 -15.22 -10.92 1.87
C VAL A 39 -15.11 -9.87 0.76
N SER A 40 -14.66 -8.66 1.08
CA SER A 40 -14.35 -7.61 0.11
C SER A 40 -13.31 -8.06 -0.91
N SER A 41 -12.24 -8.73 -0.46
CA SER A 41 -11.22 -9.31 -1.34
C SER A 41 -11.80 -10.38 -2.25
N PHE A 42 -12.58 -11.31 -1.70
CA PHE A 42 -13.29 -12.32 -2.48
C PHE A 42 -14.19 -11.69 -3.55
N LEU A 43 -15.04 -10.73 -3.18
CA LEU A 43 -15.97 -10.08 -4.10
C LEU A 43 -15.25 -9.30 -5.20
N GLN A 44 -14.15 -8.61 -4.88
CA GLN A 44 -13.34 -7.90 -5.86
C GLN A 44 -12.71 -8.84 -6.89
N ARG A 45 -12.24 -10.02 -6.45
CA ARG A 45 -11.68 -11.05 -7.34
C ARG A 45 -12.76 -11.74 -8.15
N MET A 46 -13.88 -12.11 -7.54
CA MET A 46 -15.04 -12.69 -8.23
C MET A 46 -15.60 -11.73 -9.29
N GLY A 47 -15.62 -10.42 -9.00
CA GLY A 47 -16.04 -9.35 -9.93
C GLY A 47 -15.11 -9.13 -11.14
N ARG A 48 -14.04 -9.93 -11.27
CA ARG A 48 -13.24 -10.03 -12.50
C ARG A 48 -13.83 -11.01 -13.50
N THR A 49 -14.86 -11.75 -13.10
CA THR A 49 -15.54 -12.72 -13.96
C THR A 49 -17.00 -12.37 -14.19
N GLY A 50 -17.54 -12.85 -15.31
CA GLY A 50 -18.96 -12.75 -15.63
C GLY A 50 -19.43 -11.30 -15.84
N ARG A 51 -18.59 -10.43 -16.44
CA ARG A 51 -18.99 -9.06 -16.76
C ARG A 51 -19.83 -8.99 -18.05
N ARG A 52 -19.70 -9.95 -18.96
CA ARG A 52 -20.56 -10.07 -20.15
C ARG A 52 -21.99 -10.46 -19.78
N THR A 53 -22.94 -9.83 -20.47
CA THR A 53 -24.37 -10.14 -20.35
C THR A 53 -24.62 -11.64 -20.56
N GLY A 54 -25.24 -12.28 -19.58
CA GLY A 54 -25.58 -13.71 -19.62
C GLY A 54 -24.49 -14.66 -19.13
N GLN A 55 -23.31 -14.17 -18.73
CA GLN A 55 -22.31 -14.98 -18.03
C GLN A 55 -22.46 -14.84 -16.51
N ALA A 56 -22.36 -15.97 -15.80
CA ALA A 56 -22.33 -15.97 -14.34
C ALA A 56 -20.90 -15.76 -13.86
N ALA A 57 -20.73 -14.97 -12.80
CA ALA A 57 -19.46 -14.88 -12.09
C ALA A 57 -19.07 -16.28 -11.56
N ASN A 58 -17.78 -16.62 -11.69
CA ASN A 58 -17.32 -17.97 -11.40
C ASN A 58 -15.93 -17.96 -10.76
N THR A 59 -15.89 -18.36 -9.49
CA THR A 59 -14.67 -18.48 -8.69
C THR A 59 -14.62 -19.87 -8.07
N THR A 60 -13.46 -20.52 -8.16
CA THR A 60 -13.19 -21.83 -7.56
C THR A 60 -12.04 -21.71 -6.57
N PHE A 61 -12.25 -22.16 -5.33
CA PHE A 61 -11.21 -22.24 -4.30
C PHE A 61 -10.55 -23.62 -4.30
N PHE A 62 -9.23 -23.64 -4.28
CA PHE A 62 -8.40 -24.82 -4.01
C PHE A 62 -7.86 -24.70 -2.60
N CYS A 63 -8.50 -25.41 -1.66
CA CYS A 63 -8.09 -25.42 -0.25
C CYS A 63 -7.25 -26.67 0.02
N GLU A 64 -6.06 -26.49 0.59
CA GLU A 64 -5.15 -27.55 0.99
C GLU A 64 -5.51 -28.14 2.37
N THR A 65 -6.27 -27.39 3.17
CA THR A 65 -6.65 -27.76 4.54
C THR A 65 -8.15 -27.73 4.78
N THR A 66 -8.61 -28.50 5.77
CA THR A 66 -10.02 -28.48 6.21
C THR A 66 -10.43 -27.10 6.74
N ASP A 67 -9.54 -26.42 7.46
CA ASP A 67 -9.79 -25.06 7.96
C ASP A 67 -9.96 -24.06 6.80
N GLY A 68 -9.15 -24.20 5.75
CA GLY A 68 -9.30 -23.42 4.51
C GLY A 68 -10.67 -23.64 3.83
N VAL A 69 -11.18 -24.87 3.82
CA VAL A 69 -12.53 -25.18 3.33
C VAL A 69 -13.60 -24.48 4.17
N VAL A 70 -13.47 -24.51 5.50
CA VAL A 70 -14.42 -23.83 6.41
C VAL A 70 -14.40 -22.31 6.17
N GLN A 71 -13.22 -21.72 6.01
CA GLN A 71 -13.07 -20.31 5.68
C GLN A 71 -13.72 -19.97 4.32
N ALA A 72 -13.49 -20.78 3.29
CA ALA A 72 -14.11 -20.60 1.97
C ALA A 72 -15.65 -20.61 2.06
N ILE A 73 -16.23 -21.55 2.81
CA ILE A 73 -17.67 -21.62 3.04
C ILE A 73 -18.17 -20.36 3.76
N ALA A 74 -17.49 -19.93 4.82
CA ALA A 74 -17.86 -18.74 5.57
C ALA A 74 -17.88 -17.47 4.69
N LEU A 75 -16.86 -17.29 3.85
CA LEU A 75 -16.80 -16.16 2.91
C LEU A 75 -17.95 -16.17 1.91
N VAL A 76 -18.26 -17.34 1.33
CA VAL A 76 -19.36 -17.49 0.36
C VAL A 76 -20.70 -17.18 1.01
N GLU A 77 -20.95 -17.69 2.23
CA GLU A 77 -22.21 -17.42 2.93
C GLU A 77 -22.34 -15.94 3.35
N LEU A 78 -21.26 -15.31 3.81
CA LEU A 78 -21.25 -13.87 4.12
C LEU A 78 -21.46 -13.01 2.88
N ALA A 79 -20.81 -13.36 1.77
CA ALA A 79 -20.99 -12.69 0.48
C ALA A 79 -22.44 -12.81 -0.03
N LYS A 80 -23.05 -14.00 0.06
CA LYS A 80 -24.46 -14.24 -0.27
C LYS A 80 -25.41 -13.42 0.60
N ALA A 81 -25.05 -13.18 1.86
CA ALA A 81 -25.80 -12.32 2.77
C ALA A 81 -25.59 -10.82 2.50
N GLY A 82 -24.75 -10.43 1.54
CA GLY A 82 -24.42 -9.04 1.24
C GLY A 82 -23.55 -8.37 2.32
N TRP A 83 -22.89 -9.16 3.16
CA TRP A 83 -22.01 -8.66 4.21
C TRP A 83 -20.59 -8.46 3.67
N VAL A 84 -19.97 -7.34 4.05
CA VAL A 84 -18.54 -7.09 3.89
C VAL A 84 -18.02 -6.51 5.21
N GLU A 85 -16.72 -6.71 5.48
CA GLU A 85 -16.12 -6.11 6.66
C GLU A 85 -16.28 -4.58 6.66
N SER A 86 -16.47 -4.01 7.84
CA SER A 86 -16.47 -2.56 8.01
C SER A 86 -15.06 -2.00 7.82
N VAL A 87 -14.91 -0.94 7.02
CA VAL A 87 -13.68 -0.16 6.97
C VAL A 87 -13.55 0.62 8.28
N GLN A 88 -12.52 0.33 9.07
CA GLN A 88 -12.20 1.11 10.26
C GLN A 88 -11.69 2.48 9.80
N VAL A 89 -12.39 3.53 10.20
CA VAL A 89 -11.97 4.92 9.96
C VAL A 89 -11.28 5.41 11.22
N GLU A 90 -10.00 5.78 11.11
CA GLU A 90 -9.22 6.38 12.20
C GLU A 90 -9.37 7.90 12.12
N ASP A 91 -9.86 8.52 13.20
CA ASP A 91 -10.05 9.97 13.28
C ASP A 91 -8.92 10.69 14.03
N ARG A 92 -7.88 9.95 14.42
CA ARG A 92 -6.66 10.43 15.09
C ARG A 92 -5.39 10.02 14.34
N CYS A 93 -5.31 10.34 13.05
CA CYS A 93 -4.17 10.04 12.19
C CYS A 93 -2.93 10.93 12.46
N TRP A 94 -2.33 10.81 13.66
CA TRP A 94 -1.18 11.63 14.11
C TRP A 94 0.03 11.64 13.16
N PRO A 95 0.50 10.50 12.60
CA PRO A 95 1.65 10.51 11.70
C PRO A 95 1.38 11.35 10.45
N VAL A 96 0.16 11.27 9.91
CA VAL A 96 -0.27 12.05 8.74
C VAL A 96 -0.40 13.52 9.11
N LEU A 97 -0.96 13.85 10.27
CA LEU A 97 -1.04 15.25 10.73
C LEU A 97 0.36 15.89 10.87
N ILE A 98 1.31 15.16 11.46
CA ILE A 98 2.72 15.62 11.57
C ILE A 98 3.33 15.79 10.19
N HIS A 99 3.12 14.82 9.30
CA HIS A 99 3.60 14.92 7.92
C HIS A 99 3.04 16.16 7.22
N GLN A 100 1.73 16.41 7.31
CA GLN A 100 1.11 17.59 6.70
C GLN A 100 1.64 18.90 7.29
N LEU A 101 1.88 18.97 8.60
CA LEU A 101 2.53 20.13 9.23
C LEU A 101 3.91 20.43 8.62
N LEU A 102 4.75 19.40 8.45
CA LEU A 102 6.07 19.53 7.84
C LEU A 102 5.96 19.95 6.36
N ALA A 103 5.06 19.31 5.61
CA ALA A 103 4.83 19.63 4.20
C ALA A 103 4.32 21.07 4.01
N MET A 104 3.35 21.53 4.82
CA MET A 104 2.85 22.91 4.79
C MET A 104 3.93 23.93 5.15
N SER A 105 4.79 23.60 6.13
CA SER A 105 5.91 24.44 6.54
C SER A 105 7.01 24.54 5.47
N LEU A 106 7.14 23.53 4.60
CA LEU A 106 8.10 23.50 3.49
C LEU A 106 7.53 24.13 2.21
N ALA A 107 6.25 23.90 1.92
CA ALA A 107 5.58 24.39 0.71
C ALA A 107 5.44 25.91 0.67
N SER A 108 5.38 26.53 1.85
CA SER A 108 5.43 27.98 2.04
C SER A 108 6.74 28.36 2.73
N ASP A 109 7.11 29.64 2.73
CA ASP A 109 8.20 30.16 3.57
C ASP A 109 7.77 30.21 5.05
N GLY A 110 7.44 29.03 5.58
CA GLY A 110 6.79 28.78 6.85
C GLY A 110 5.26 28.97 6.88
N ILE A 111 4.63 28.43 7.91
CA ILE A 111 3.19 28.56 8.18
C ILE A 111 2.93 28.92 9.65
N THR A 112 1.89 29.71 9.94
CA THR A 112 1.52 29.94 11.35
C THR A 112 0.78 28.74 11.93
N ALA A 113 0.89 28.51 13.24
CA ALA A 113 0.15 27.43 13.89
C ALA A 113 -1.37 27.57 13.74
N VAL A 114 -1.87 28.81 13.70
CA VAL A 114 -3.29 29.13 13.49
C VAL A 114 -3.74 28.69 12.10
N THR A 115 -3.03 29.11 11.06
CA THR A 115 -3.34 28.73 9.67
C THR A 115 -3.25 27.22 9.44
N ALA A 116 -2.26 26.57 10.06
CA ALA A 116 -2.14 25.12 10.01
C ALA A 116 -3.35 24.43 10.66
N TRP A 117 -3.76 24.90 11.85
CA TRP A 117 -4.93 24.37 12.54
C TRP A 117 -6.23 24.58 11.75
N GLU A 118 -6.46 25.78 11.23
CA GLU A 118 -7.63 26.10 10.40
C GLU A 118 -7.76 25.17 9.20
N HIS A 119 -6.65 24.74 8.60
CA HIS A 119 -6.69 23.77 7.52
C HIS A 119 -6.94 22.34 8.03
N LEU A 120 -6.13 21.89 8.98
CA LEU A 120 -6.09 20.49 9.42
C LEU A 120 -7.32 20.09 10.24
N SER A 121 -7.96 21.01 10.96
CA SER A 121 -9.13 20.70 11.79
C SER A 121 -10.36 20.27 10.98
N HIS A 122 -10.39 20.55 9.68
CA HIS A 122 -11.51 20.18 8.79
C HIS A 122 -11.33 18.80 8.14
N VAL A 123 -10.14 18.21 8.22
CA VAL A 123 -9.85 16.90 7.63
C VAL A 123 -10.54 15.81 8.44
N PRO A 124 -11.34 14.91 7.82
CA PRO A 124 -12.07 13.85 8.52
C PRO A 124 -11.17 13.00 9.42
N ASP A 125 -9.99 12.63 8.94
CA ASP A 125 -8.99 11.79 9.59
C ASP A 125 -8.34 12.43 10.84
N PHE A 126 -8.60 13.73 11.10
CA PHE A 126 -8.10 14.47 12.26
C PHE A 126 -9.21 14.95 13.19
N ARG A 127 -10.48 14.60 12.94
CA ARG A 127 -11.63 15.09 13.73
C ARG A 127 -11.57 14.70 15.20
N GLY A 128 -10.91 13.60 15.55
CA GLY A 128 -10.70 13.16 16.92
C GLY A 128 -9.61 13.92 17.67
N ILE A 129 -8.86 14.79 16.98
CA ILE A 129 -7.75 15.57 17.54
C ILE A 129 -8.27 16.95 17.98
N ARG A 130 -8.05 17.32 19.23
CA ARG A 130 -8.47 18.62 19.78
C ARG A 130 -7.38 19.68 19.60
N GLN A 131 -7.78 20.94 19.51
CA GLN A 131 -6.85 22.07 19.39
C GLN A 131 -5.77 22.08 20.49
N ALA A 132 -6.15 21.83 21.74
CA ALA A 132 -5.19 21.76 22.84
C ALA A 132 -4.17 20.62 22.68
N GLU A 133 -4.51 19.52 22.00
CA GLU A 133 -3.58 18.43 21.68
C GLU A 133 -2.65 18.84 20.54
N PHE A 134 -3.17 19.51 19.52
CA PHE A 134 -2.39 20.09 18.44
C PHE A 134 -1.36 21.10 18.96
N GLU A 135 -1.74 22.00 19.86
CA GLU A 135 -0.82 22.97 20.48
C GLU A 135 0.29 22.28 21.30
N ARG A 136 -0.04 21.19 21.99
CA ARG A 136 0.96 20.35 22.67
C ARG A 136 1.89 19.65 21.69
N LEU A 137 1.37 19.18 20.56
CA LEU A 137 2.19 18.60 19.49
C LEU A 137 3.16 19.63 18.93
N ILE A 138 2.70 20.84 18.59
CA ILE A 138 3.59 21.93 18.11
C ILE A 138 4.68 22.23 19.15
N SER A 139 4.29 22.37 20.42
CA SER A 139 5.22 22.59 21.52
C SER A 139 6.24 21.47 21.67
N TRP A 140 5.86 20.22 21.38
CA TRP A 140 6.78 19.09 21.34
C TRP A 140 7.70 19.13 20.11
N MET A 141 7.16 19.38 18.91
CA MET A 141 7.93 19.45 17.67
C MET A 141 8.97 20.57 17.67
N LEU A 142 8.68 21.69 18.34
CA LEU A 142 9.62 22.78 18.56
C LEU A 142 10.75 22.38 19.53
N ARG A 143 10.43 21.64 20.59
CA ARG A 143 11.43 21.13 21.55
C ARG A 143 12.29 20.01 20.98
N ASP A 144 11.74 19.21 20.07
CA ASP A 144 12.41 18.11 19.39
C ASP A 144 13.22 18.55 18.15
N ASP A 145 13.32 19.87 17.88
CA ASP A 145 13.97 20.44 16.70
C ASP A 145 13.40 19.96 15.36
N ALA A 146 12.19 19.41 15.35
CA ALA A 146 11.49 19.01 14.13
C ALA A 146 10.93 20.25 13.39
N LEU A 147 10.49 21.25 14.15
CA LEU A 147 10.10 22.58 13.67
C LEU A 147 10.90 23.65 14.41
N ARG A 148 10.97 24.85 13.84
CA ARG A 148 11.46 26.06 14.52
C ARG A 148 10.55 27.25 14.18
N ILE A 149 10.63 28.31 14.97
CA ILE A 149 9.92 29.56 14.69
C ILE A 149 10.86 30.55 14.02
N ALA A 150 10.45 31.09 12.87
CA ALA A 150 11.11 32.19 12.19
C ALA A 150 10.04 33.21 11.76
N GLY A 151 10.16 34.47 12.22
CA GLY A 151 9.18 35.51 11.89
C GLY A 151 7.73 35.19 12.28
N GLY A 152 7.53 34.44 13.38
CA GLY A 152 6.19 34.00 13.81
C GLY A 152 5.62 32.81 13.03
N ARG A 153 6.39 32.21 12.12
CA ARG A 153 5.99 31.04 11.33
C ARG A 153 6.78 29.81 11.75
N LEU A 154 6.12 28.66 11.72
CA LEU A 154 6.71 27.34 11.79
C LEU A 154 7.42 27.06 10.48
N VAL A 155 8.72 26.80 10.55
CA VAL A 155 9.56 26.35 9.44
C VAL A 155 10.26 25.06 9.85
N LEU A 156 10.83 24.33 8.88
CA LEU A 156 11.52 23.09 9.17
C LEU A 156 12.68 23.32 10.17
N GLY A 157 12.73 22.46 11.18
CA GLY A 157 13.79 22.47 12.17
C GLY A 157 14.99 21.62 11.73
N PRO A 158 16.15 21.76 12.39
CA PRO A 158 17.39 21.07 12.03
C PRO A 158 17.27 19.54 12.00
N LYS A 159 16.38 18.94 12.80
CA LYS A 159 16.16 17.49 12.79
C LYS A 159 15.47 17.04 11.50
N THR A 160 14.44 17.77 11.08
CA THR A 160 13.69 17.49 9.85
C THR A 160 14.57 17.74 8.63
N GLU A 161 15.32 18.84 8.59
CA GLU A 161 16.25 19.12 7.49
C GLU A 161 17.34 18.05 7.36
N ARG A 162 17.91 17.58 8.48
CA ARG A 162 18.89 16.48 8.46
C ARG A 162 18.29 15.17 7.96
N ARG A 163 17.04 14.88 8.31
CA ARG A 163 16.37 13.63 7.94
C ARG A 163 15.89 13.62 6.50
N PHE A 164 15.23 14.71 6.07
CA PHE A 164 14.51 14.76 4.80
C PHE A 164 15.15 15.69 3.77
N GLY A 165 16.10 16.57 4.12
CA GLY A 165 16.65 17.57 3.21
C GLY A 165 17.47 17.02 2.03
N ARG A 166 17.71 15.70 1.97
CA ARG A 166 18.33 15.05 0.82
C ARG A 166 17.37 15.01 -0.36
N LYS A 167 17.91 15.05 -1.58
CA LYS A 167 17.13 14.96 -2.84
C LYS A 167 15.93 15.93 -2.85
N ASN A 168 16.11 17.18 -2.42
CA ASN A 168 15.05 18.20 -2.37
C ASN A 168 13.79 17.75 -1.61
N PHE A 169 13.93 17.08 -0.46
CA PHE A 169 12.80 16.65 0.36
C PHE A 169 11.86 15.62 -0.31
N MET A 170 12.34 14.89 -1.32
CA MET A 170 11.55 13.84 -1.99
C MET A 170 10.95 12.81 -1.02
N ASP A 171 11.68 12.47 0.04
CA ASP A 171 11.22 11.51 1.06
C ASP A 171 10.08 12.06 1.94
N LEU A 172 9.79 13.37 1.87
CA LEU A 172 8.67 14.04 2.56
C LEU A 172 7.43 14.16 1.67
N TYR A 173 7.45 13.71 0.42
CA TYR A 173 6.26 13.74 -0.45
C TYR A 173 5.35 12.52 -0.28
N ALA A 174 5.88 11.42 0.26
CA ALA A 174 5.12 10.21 0.49
C ALA A 174 4.80 10.04 1.98
N VAL A 175 3.51 9.87 2.29
CA VAL A 175 3.02 9.54 3.64
C VAL A 175 3.23 8.05 3.97
N PHE A 176 3.55 7.24 2.96
CA PHE A 176 3.86 5.83 3.08
C PHE A 176 5.33 5.57 2.72
N SER A 177 5.94 4.61 3.39
CA SER A 177 7.21 4.05 2.96
C SER A 177 6.96 3.13 1.78
N SER A 178 7.56 3.43 0.62
CA SER A 178 7.64 2.44 -0.46
C SER A 178 8.44 1.24 0.06
N PRO A 179 7.97 0.00 -0.18
CA PRO A 179 8.76 -1.17 0.11
C PRO A 179 10.10 -1.05 -0.63
N GLN A 180 11.22 -1.32 0.04
CA GLN A 180 12.50 -1.36 -0.67
C GLN A 180 12.47 -2.52 -1.66
N THR A 181 12.88 -2.22 -2.88
CA THR A 181 13.02 -3.21 -3.95
C THR A 181 14.49 -3.32 -4.34
N TYR A 182 14.91 -4.54 -4.63
CA TYR A 182 16.26 -4.88 -5.06
C TYR A 182 16.21 -5.32 -6.51
N THR A 183 17.04 -4.72 -7.36
CA THR A 183 17.17 -5.13 -8.76
C THR A 183 17.97 -6.42 -8.84
N VAL A 184 17.39 -7.46 -9.44
CA VAL A 184 18.09 -8.71 -9.74
C VAL A 184 18.88 -8.51 -11.03
N GLN A 185 20.18 -8.78 -10.97
CA GLN A 185 21.08 -8.69 -12.13
C GLN A 185 21.77 -10.03 -12.37
N THR A 186 22.04 -10.35 -13.64
CA THR A 186 22.96 -11.44 -13.99
C THR A 186 24.39 -11.05 -13.62
N VAL A 187 25.31 -12.04 -13.61
CA VAL A 187 26.76 -11.78 -13.49
C VAL A 187 27.26 -10.81 -14.56
N GLY A 188 26.61 -10.78 -15.73
CA GLY A 188 26.90 -9.84 -16.82
C GLY A 188 26.28 -8.45 -16.64
N GLY A 189 25.67 -8.14 -15.50
CA GLY A 189 25.05 -6.84 -15.20
C GLY A 189 23.68 -6.61 -15.85
N GLN A 190 23.11 -7.60 -16.53
CA GLN A 190 21.79 -7.46 -17.15
C GLN A 190 20.71 -7.52 -16.08
N ALA A 191 19.88 -6.47 -16.00
CA ALA A 191 18.72 -6.44 -15.11
C ALA A 191 17.64 -7.44 -15.58
N LEU A 192 17.20 -8.30 -14.66
CA LEU A 192 16.18 -9.33 -14.90
C LEU A 192 14.81 -8.94 -14.33
N GLY A 193 14.78 -8.13 -13.28
CA GLY A 193 13.57 -7.73 -12.58
C GLY A 193 13.90 -7.19 -11.20
N SER A 194 12.90 -7.17 -10.32
CA SER A 194 13.09 -6.73 -8.94
C SER A 194 12.41 -7.66 -7.95
N LEU A 195 12.97 -7.72 -6.74
CA LEU A 195 12.44 -8.44 -5.58
C LEU A 195 12.18 -7.45 -4.45
N ASN A 196 11.21 -7.77 -3.58
CA ASN A 196 11.00 -6.97 -2.37
C ASN A 196 12.05 -7.32 -1.29
N GLN A 197 12.31 -6.38 -0.38
CA GLN A 197 13.27 -6.57 0.71
C GLN A 197 12.96 -7.80 1.57
N ALA A 198 11.70 -8.00 1.97
CA ALA A 198 11.31 -9.10 2.85
C ALA A 198 11.60 -10.50 2.25
N PHE A 199 11.61 -10.61 0.92
CA PHE A 199 12.01 -11.83 0.21
C PHE A 199 13.54 -11.94 0.17
N VAL A 200 14.24 -10.85 -0.14
CA VAL A 200 15.71 -10.80 -0.17
C VAL A 200 16.31 -11.15 1.19
N ASP A 201 15.73 -10.66 2.28
CA ASP A 201 16.18 -10.94 3.65
C ASP A 201 16.12 -12.44 4.02
N ARG A 202 15.39 -13.26 3.25
CA ARG A 202 15.30 -14.71 3.42
C ARG A 202 16.28 -15.49 2.53
N LEU A 203 16.93 -14.82 1.59
CA LEU A 203 17.88 -15.45 0.68
C LEU A 203 19.23 -15.64 1.38
N VAL A 204 19.86 -16.77 1.08
CA VAL A 204 21.19 -17.14 1.55
C VAL A 204 22.08 -17.33 0.33
N ASP A 205 23.17 -16.57 0.27
CA ASP A 205 24.11 -16.59 -0.85
C ASP A 205 24.67 -18.00 -1.08
N GLY A 206 24.69 -18.43 -2.35
CA GLY A 206 25.18 -19.75 -2.74
C GLY A 206 24.29 -20.93 -2.34
N VAL A 207 23.17 -20.70 -1.64
CA VAL A 207 22.25 -21.75 -1.18
C VAL A 207 20.85 -21.56 -1.73
N SER A 208 20.35 -20.33 -1.74
CA SER A 208 18.98 -20.05 -2.15
C SER A 208 18.83 -20.04 -3.68
N SER A 209 17.72 -20.62 -4.13
CA SER A 209 17.20 -20.44 -5.48
C SER A 209 15.79 -19.86 -5.42
N PHE A 210 15.41 -19.05 -6.40
CA PHE A 210 14.10 -18.43 -6.47
C PHE A 210 13.55 -18.41 -7.90
N LEU A 211 12.25 -18.22 -8.04
CA LEU A 211 11.58 -18.03 -9.33
C LEU A 211 11.41 -16.54 -9.61
N LEU A 212 11.78 -16.10 -10.81
CA LEU A 212 11.50 -14.76 -11.31
C LEU A 212 11.08 -14.84 -12.77
N SER A 213 9.91 -14.29 -13.08
CA SER A 213 9.30 -14.33 -14.42
C SER A 213 9.21 -15.75 -15.00
N GLY A 214 8.87 -16.72 -14.15
CA GLY A 214 8.72 -18.14 -14.52
C GLY A 214 10.03 -18.91 -14.74
N ARG A 215 11.19 -18.33 -14.42
CA ARG A 215 12.50 -18.99 -14.51
C ARG A 215 13.14 -19.13 -13.13
N ALA A 216 13.82 -20.25 -12.91
CA ALA A 216 14.58 -20.49 -11.69
C ALA A 216 15.97 -19.84 -11.77
N TRP A 217 16.35 -19.16 -10.70
CA TRP A 217 17.63 -18.46 -10.54
C TRP A 217 18.28 -18.90 -9.23
N ALA A 218 19.60 -18.99 -9.21
CA ALA A 218 20.38 -19.20 -7.99
C ALA A 218 21.03 -17.89 -7.56
N VAL A 219 21.06 -17.64 -6.25
CA VAL A 219 21.75 -16.47 -5.68
C VAL A 219 23.25 -16.76 -5.70
N LEU A 220 24.00 -15.92 -6.40
CA LEU A 220 25.46 -15.99 -6.46
C LEU A 220 26.05 -15.04 -5.41
N VAL A 221 27.21 -15.41 -4.89
CA VAL A 221 28.04 -14.59 -3.98
C VAL A 221 28.62 -13.39 -4.72
#